data_AF-A0A7X7QPP6-F1
#
_entry.id   AF-A0A7X7QPP6-F1
#
_cell.length_a   1.000
_cell.length_b   1.000
_cell.length_c   1.000
_cell.angle_alpha   90.00
_cell.angle_beta   90.00
_cell.angle_gamma   90.00
#
_symmetry.space_group_name_H-M   'P 1'
#
loop_
_entity.id
_entity.type
_entity.pdbx_description
1 polymer ?
#
loop_
_entity_poly.entity_id
_entity_poly.type
_entity_poly.pdbx_seq_one_letter_code
_entity_poly.pdbx_strand_id
1 'polypeptide(L)'
;MNVFILAWAEPKLQTAVELRNSHARFDCILVLGAGIWGDQPTPLLQDRLDQAITLYKAELSSRLLMSGDHSDNHNEVQVMKNYAISQGVPAEAIFMDHSGFSTYESIMRAKEIFRVESALIVSQGYHLPRALFLAQAAGITALGSPSDLRSYRDMVTYQLREAGARVKDFAFAYLKPPAYETGPTVPISGTDSPPALPAQD
;
A
#
# COMPACT_ATOMS: atom_id res chain seq x y z
N MET A 1 22.79 6.36 5.26
CA MET A 1 21.59 6.02 4.45
C MET A 1 20.34 5.88 5.30
N ASN A 2 20.28 4.91 6.23
CA ASN A 2 19.08 4.62 7.01
C ASN A 2 18.53 5.83 7.79
N VAL A 3 19.37 6.52 8.58
CA VAL A 3 18.98 7.71 9.36
C VAL A 3 18.48 8.85 8.46
N PHE A 4 19.12 9.05 7.32
CA PHE A 4 18.71 10.06 6.34
C PHE A 4 17.31 9.77 5.78
N ILE A 5 17.03 8.52 5.39
CA ILE A 5 15.70 8.13 4.87
C ILE A 5 14.63 8.33 5.95
N LEU A 6 14.92 7.99 7.21
CA LEU A 6 13.99 8.20 8.32
C LEU A 6 13.68 9.70 8.51
N ALA A 7 14.72 10.54 8.60
CA ALA A 7 14.56 11.98 8.75
C ALA A 7 13.87 12.64 7.54
N TRP A 8 14.14 12.15 6.32
CA TRP A 8 13.50 12.62 5.10
C TRP A 8 12.01 12.24 5.02
N ALA A 9 11.65 11.06 5.55
CA ALA A 9 10.30 10.53 5.51
C ALA A 9 9.40 11.12 6.61
N GLU A 10 9.96 11.45 7.78
CA GLU A 10 9.23 11.99 8.94
C GLU A 10 8.23 13.11 8.57
N PRO A 11 8.60 14.19 7.87
CA PRO A 11 7.65 15.26 7.54
C PRO A 11 6.54 14.85 6.56
N LYS A 12 6.66 13.67 5.93
CA LYS A 12 5.66 13.11 4.99
C LYS A 12 4.71 12.12 5.67
N LEU A 13 4.93 11.82 6.94
CA LEU A 13 4.00 11.03 7.74
C LEU A 13 2.88 11.94 8.21
N GLN A 14 1.64 11.53 7.94
CA GLN A 14 0.45 12.30 8.24
C GLN A 14 -0.61 11.40 8.84
N THR A 15 -1.23 11.88 9.91
CA THR A 15 -2.40 11.26 10.52
C THR A 15 -3.65 11.55 9.70
N ALA A 16 -4.69 10.73 9.87
CA ALA A 16 -5.99 10.97 9.23
C ALA A 16 -6.57 12.35 9.61
N VAL A 17 -6.30 12.82 10.82
CA VAL A 17 -6.77 14.13 11.33
C VAL A 17 -6.10 15.28 10.59
N GLU A 18 -4.78 15.24 10.43
CA GLU A 18 -4.01 16.27 9.71
C GLU A 18 -4.43 16.35 8.24
N LEU A 19 -4.56 15.20 7.57
CA LEU A 19 -4.94 15.14 6.16
C LEU A 19 -6.33 15.72 5.92
N ARG A 20 -7.31 15.41 6.78
CA ARG A 20 -8.68 15.92 6.64
C ARG A 20 -8.73 17.45 6.62
N ASN A 21 -7.86 18.11 7.38
CA ASN A 21 -7.83 19.57 7.49
C ASN A 21 -7.12 20.26 6.31
N SER A 22 -6.37 19.49 5.50
CA SER A 22 -5.59 20.02 4.38
C SER A 22 -6.36 20.16 3.06
N HIS A 23 -7.58 19.61 2.98
CA HIS A 23 -8.35 19.45 1.74
C HIS A 23 -7.61 18.71 0.61
N ALA A 24 -6.50 18.03 0.90
CA ALA A 24 -5.76 17.25 -0.09
C ALA A 24 -6.60 16.05 -0.57
N ARG A 25 -6.50 15.75 -1.86
CA ARG A 25 -7.09 14.57 -2.50
C ARG A 25 -5.99 13.81 -3.24
N PHE A 26 -6.06 12.49 -3.18
CA PHE A 26 -5.09 11.58 -3.80
C PHE A 26 -5.81 10.64 -4.76
N ASP A 27 -5.10 10.16 -5.79
CA ASP A 27 -5.67 9.22 -6.75
C ASP A 27 -6.11 7.92 -6.06
N CYS A 28 -5.37 7.52 -5.03
CA CYS A 28 -5.68 6.33 -4.24
C CYS A 28 -5.19 6.40 -2.79
N ILE A 29 -5.78 5.53 -1.97
CA ILE A 29 -5.19 5.04 -0.72
C ILE A 29 -4.56 3.68 -1.03
N LEU A 30 -3.22 3.62 -1.06
CA LEU A 30 -2.46 2.39 -1.31
C LEU A 30 -2.22 1.65 0.01
N VAL A 31 -2.80 0.46 0.13
CA VAL A 31 -2.67 -0.43 1.30
C VAL A 31 -1.67 -1.53 0.97
N LEU A 32 -0.56 -1.56 1.71
CA LEU A 32 0.46 -2.60 1.55
C LEU A 32 0.08 -3.85 2.36
N GLY A 33 0.34 -5.04 1.81
CA GLY A 33 0.14 -6.33 2.48
C GLY A 33 0.99 -6.54 3.73
N ALA A 34 0.47 -7.31 4.68
CA ALA A 34 1.11 -7.66 5.96
C ALA A 34 0.79 -9.08 6.46
N GLY A 35 0.23 -9.92 5.61
CA GLY A 35 -0.09 -11.32 5.86
C GLY A 35 -1.52 -11.56 6.36
N ILE A 36 -2.01 -12.77 6.10
CA ILE A 36 -3.31 -13.31 6.51
C ILE A 36 -3.15 -14.58 7.35
N TRP A 37 -4.16 -14.90 8.15
CA TRP A 37 -4.34 -16.15 8.89
C TRP A 37 -5.60 -16.86 8.40
N GLY A 38 -5.44 -17.79 7.46
CA GLY A 38 -6.57 -18.33 6.70
C GLY A 38 -7.29 -17.19 5.98
N ASP A 39 -8.59 -17.06 6.16
CA ASP A 39 -9.42 -16.04 5.50
C ASP A 39 -9.52 -14.71 6.28
N GLN A 40 -8.63 -14.47 7.24
CA GLN A 40 -8.65 -13.29 8.10
C GLN A 40 -7.34 -12.50 8.01
N PRO A 41 -7.38 -11.15 8.08
CA PRO A 41 -6.16 -10.37 8.14
C PRO A 41 -5.40 -10.65 9.45
N THR A 42 -4.06 -10.65 9.38
CA THR A 42 -3.25 -10.56 10.61
C THR A 42 -3.55 -9.26 11.36
N PRO A 43 -3.18 -9.14 12.65
CA PRO A 43 -3.35 -7.89 13.38
C PRO A 43 -2.70 -6.66 12.70
N LEU A 44 -1.52 -6.85 12.09
CA LEU A 44 -0.83 -5.81 11.32
C LEU A 44 -1.61 -5.42 10.06
N LEU A 45 -2.14 -6.39 9.32
CA LEU A 45 -2.93 -6.14 8.12
C LEU A 45 -4.26 -5.49 8.45
N GLN A 46 -4.91 -5.92 9.53
CA GLN A 46 -6.16 -5.35 10.01
C GLN A 46 -5.99 -3.86 10.34
N ASP A 47 -4.94 -3.49 11.09
CA ASP A 47 -4.70 -2.09 11.41
C ASP A 47 -4.52 -1.24 10.13
N ARG A 48 -3.84 -1.77 9.11
CA ARG A 48 -3.70 -1.10 7.81
C ARG A 48 -5.04 -0.92 7.11
N LEU A 49 -5.89 -1.94 7.14
CA LEU A 49 -7.23 -1.88 6.54
C LEU A 49 -8.12 -0.87 7.27
N ASP A 50 -8.13 -0.90 8.60
CA ASP A 50 -8.91 0.03 9.42
C ASP A 50 -8.49 1.49 9.19
N GLN A 51 -7.18 1.73 9.10
CA GLN A 51 -6.66 3.05 8.77
C GLN A 51 -7.05 3.47 7.35
N ALA A 52 -6.93 2.59 6.36
CA ALA A 52 -7.33 2.88 4.97
C ALA A 52 -8.83 3.20 4.85
N ILE A 53 -9.68 2.45 5.55
CA ILE A 53 -11.13 2.68 5.59
C ILE A 53 -11.44 4.02 6.26
N THR A 54 -10.69 4.40 7.31
CA THR A 54 -10.83 5.72 7.95
C THR A 54 -10.50 6.85 6.98
N LEU A 55 -9.41 6.73 6.20
CA LEU A 55 -9.02 7.71 5.20
C LEU A 55 -10.03 7.79 4.04
N TYR A 56 -10.58 6.64 3.62
CA TYR A 56 -11.64 6.56 2.62
C TYR A 56 -12.92 7.26 3.08
N LYS A 57 -13.36 7.00 4.33
CA LYS A 57 -14.52 7.66 4.94
C LYS A 57 -14.30 9.16 5.19
N ALA A 58 -13.05 9.58 5.35
CA ALA A 58 -12.64 10.99 5.36
C ALA A 58 -12.55 11.60 3.96
N GLU A 59 -12.92 10.84 2.92
CA GLU A 59 -12.93 11.21 1.51
C GLU A 59 -11.55 11.61 0.93
N LEU A 60 -10.44 11.23 1.56
CA LEU A 60 -9.12 11.62 1.05
C LEU A 60 -8.79 10.98 -0.32
N SER A 61 -9.46 9.87 -0.62
CA SER A 61 -9.60 9.32 -1.96
C SER A 61 -10.89 8.52 -2.04
N SER A 62 -11.46 8.40 -3.24
CA SER A 62 -12.58 7.50 -3.52
C SER A 62 -12.13 6.09 -3.89
N ARG A 63 -10.82 5.79 -3.85
CA ARG A 63 -10.27 4.52 -4.31
C ARG A 63 -9.26 3.92 -3.33
N LEU A 64 -9.43 2.64 -3.04
CA LEU A 64 -8.47 1.81 -2.32
C LEU A 64 -7.71 0.95 -3.35
N LEU A 65 -6.38 1.02 -3.32
CA LEU A 65 -5.52 0.08 -4.05
C LEU A 65 -4.89 -0.86 -3.04
N MET A 66 -5.26 -2.14 -3.08
CA MET A 66 -4.78 -3.18 -2.17
C MET A 66 -3.70 -3.99 -2.88
N SER A 67 -2.44 -3.87 -2.44
CA SER A 67 -1.30 -4.57 -3.04
C SER A 67 -0.71 -5.56 -2.04
N GLY A 68 -0.70 -6.83 -2.42
CA GLY A 68 -0.26 -7.95 -1.59
C GLY A 68 0.00 -9.19 -2.42
N ASP A 69 0.42 -10.25 -1.75
CA ASP A 69 0.79 -11.51 -2.39
C ASP A 69 -0.47 -12.30 -2.81
N HIS A 70 -0.48 -12.75 -4.07
CA HIS A 70 -1.34 -13.81 -4.56
C HIS A 70 -0.48 -15.00 -5.00
N SER A 71 -0.53 -16.10 -4.24
CA SER A 71 0.08 -17.39 -4.58
C SER A 71 -0.95 -18.52 -4.45
N ASP A 72 -0.65 -19.71 -4.97
CA ASP A 72 -1.60 -20.81 -5.20
C ASP A 72 -2.54 -21.16 -4.02
N ASN A 73 -2.18 -20.85 -2.77
CA ASN A 73 -3.01 -21.05 -1.57
C ASN A 73 -3.08 -19.79 -0.66
N HIS A 74 -2.76 -18.61 -1.19
CA HIS A 74 -2.68 -17.37 -0.42
C HIS A 74 -3.25 -16.22 -1.25
N ASN A 75 -4.47 -15.78 -0.93
CA ASN A 75 -5.10 -14.66 -1.62
C ASN A 75 -5.28 -13.48 -0.66
N GLU A 76 -4.17 -12.85 -0.30
CA GLU A 76 -4.15 -11.74 0.66
C GLU A 76 -5.06 -10.60 0.22
N VAL A 77 -4.99 -10.20 -1.04
CA VAL A 77 -5.77 -9.06 -1.57
C VAL A 77 -7.28 -9.34 -1.61
N GLN A 78 -7.70 -10.60 -1.79
CA GLN A 78 -9.12 -10.96 -1.67
C GLN A 78 -9.61 -10.85 -0.22
N VAL A 79 -8.81 -11.27 0.75
CA VAL A 79 -9.13 -11.08 2.19
C VAL A 79 -9.22 -9.59 2.52
N MET A 80 -8.28 -8.78 2.03
CA MET A 80 -8.30 -7.33 2.20
C MET A 80 -9.59 -6.71 1.60
N LYS A 81 -9.97 -7.12 0.38
CA LYS A 81 -11.18 -6.64 -0.29
C LYS A 81 -12.44 -7.03 0.48
N ASN A 82 -12.55 -8.30 0.87
CA ASN A 82 -13.69 -8.80 1.64
C ASN A 82 -13.84 -8.07 2.97
N TYR A 83 -12.72 -7.82 3.66
CA TYR A 83 -12.70 -7.05 4.90
C TYR A 83 -13.24 -5.64 4.67
N ALA A 84 -12.72 -4.89 3.69
CA ALA A 84 -13.20 -3.53 3.42
C ALA A 84 -14.68 -3.46 3.02
N ILE A 85 -15.16 -4.42 2.22
CA ILE A 85 -16.59 -4.56 1.87
C ILE A 85 -17.43 -4.78 3.14
N SER A 86 -16.99 -5.67 4.03
CA SER A 86 -17.70 -5.91 5.31
C SER A 86 -17.77 -4.66 6.20
N GLN A 87 -16.86 -3.70 6.01
CA GLN A 87 -16.81 -2.42 6.74
C GLN A 87 -17.53 -1.28 6.01
N GLY A 88 -18.24 -1.58 4.92
CA GLY A 88 -19.10 -0.66 4.18
C GLY A 88 -18.42 0.06 3.02
N VAL A 89 -17.23 -0.35 2.59
CA VAL A 89 -16.61 0.19 1.37
C VAL A 89 -17.22 -0.51 0.14
N PRO A 90 -17.74 0.23 -0.86
CA PRO A 90 -18.27 -0.35 -2.07
C PRO A 90 -17.19 -1.13 -2.85
N ALA A 91 -17.57 -2.27 -3.45
CA ALA A 91 -16.62 -3.16 -4.13
C ALA A 91 -15.93 -2.50 -5.32
N GLU A 92 -16.63 -1.58 -5.99
CA GLU A 92 -16.16 -0.77 -7.12
C GLU A 92 -15.10 0.28 -6.72
N ALA A 93 -14.99 0.62 -5.44
CA ALA A 93 -13.92 1.49 -4.94
C ALA A 93 -12.61 0.74 -4.66
N ILE A 94 -12.59 -0.60 -4.77
CA ILE A 94 -11.47 -1.45 -4.34
C ILE A 94 -10.79 -2.09 -5.56
N PHE A 95 -9.55 -1.68 -5.79
CA PHE A 95 -8.64 -2.24 -6.80
C PHE A 95 -7.69 -3.22 -6.12
N MET A 96 -7.49 -4.38 -6.73
CA MET A 96 -6.60 -5.43 -6.22
C MET A 96 -5.36 -5.53 -7.11
N ASP A 97 -4.20 -5.48 -6.49
CA ASP A 97 -2.90 -5.75 -7.10
C ASP A 97 -2.35 -7.07 -6.56
N HIS A 98 -2.53 -8.13 -7.35
CA HIS A 98 -2.17 -9.51 -6.99
C HIS A 98 -0.67 -9.82 -7.03
N SER A 99 0.16 -8.92 -7.59
CA SER A 99 1.59 -9.17 -7.77
C SER A 99 2.45 -8.30 -6.82
N GLY A 100 1.92 -7.98 -5.64
CA GLY A 100 2.55 -7.17 -4.61
C GLY A 100 3.58 -7.90 -3.75
N PHE A 101 4.43 -8.74 -4.36
CA PHE A 101 5.35 -9.64 -3.65
C PHE A 101 6.46 -8.93 -2.84
N SER A 102 6.68 -7.64 -3.12
CA SER A 102 7.53 -6.78 -2.32
C SER A 102 7.06 -5.33 -2.40
N THR A 103 7.49 -4.49 -1.46
CA THR A 103 7.18 -3.05 -1.53
C THR A 103 7.68 -2.39 -2.83
N TYR A 104 8.79 -2.87 -3.40
CA TYR A 104 9.25 -2.39 -4.71
C TYR A 104 8.21 -2.69 -5.79
N GLU A 105 7.74 -3.94 -5.85
CA GLU A 105 6.70 -4.38 -6.79
C GLU A 105 5.41 -3.58 -6.62
N SER A 106 4.90 -3.47 -5.39
CA SER A 106 3.68 -2.71 -5.09
C SER A 106 3.77 -1.26 -5.59
N ILE A 107 4.91 -0.61 -5.40
CA ILE A 107 5.09 0.80 -5.78
C ILE A 107 5.28 0.95 -7.29
N MET A 108 6.12 0.13 -7.91
CA MET A 108 6.34 0.20 -9.36
C MET A 108 5.06 -0.12 -10.13
N ARG A 109 4.30 -1.12 -9.68
CA ARG A 109 3.02 -1.49 -10.28
C ARG A 109 1.95 -0.44 -10.06
N ALA A 110 1.91 0.22 -8.89
CA ALA A 110 1.03 1.38 -8.70
C ALA A 110 1.28 2.45 -9.78
N LYS A 111 2.55 2.71 -10.13
CA LYS A 111 2.91 3.65 -11.20
C LYS A 111 2.57 3.12 -12.61
N GLU A 112 3.02 1.91 -12.92
CA GLU A 112 3.04 1.40 -14.31
C GLU A 112 1.71 0.78 -14.73
N ILE A 113 1.09 -0.01 -13.85
CA ILE A 113 -0.16 -0.73 -14.11
C ILE A 113 -1.35 0.15 -13.75
N PHE A 114 -1.34 0.73 -12.54
CA PHE A 114 -2.47 1.49 -12.02
C PHE A 114 -2.41 2.99 -12.34
N ARG A 115 -1.32 3.47 -12.96
CA ARG A 115 -1.16 4.88 -13.39
C ARG A 115 -1.41 5.87 -12.25
N VAL A 116 -1.00 5.49 -11.03
CA VAL A 116 -1.08 6.34 -9.85
C VAL A 116 -0.03 7.44 -9.95
N GLU A 117 -0.46 8.69 -9.82
CA GLU A 117 0.41 9.87 -9.78
C GLU A 117 0.53 10.38 -8.33
N SER A 118 -0.52 10.22 -7.52
CA SER A 118 -0.56 10.60 -6.12
C SER A 118 -1.20 9.53 -5.21
N ALA A 119 -0.58 9.24 -4.06
CA ALA A 119 -1.05 8.18 -3.16
C ALA A 119 -0.94 8.55 -1.68
N LEU A 120 -1.92 8.11 -0.89
CA LEU A 120 -1.75 7.90 0.56
C LEU A 120 -1.33 6.46 0.81
N ILE A 121 -0.08 6.26 1.24
CA ILE A 121 0.44 4.92 1.52
C ILE A 121 0.13 4.56 2.96
N VAL A 122 -0.59 3.47 3.18
CA VAL A 122 -0.97 2.97 4.50
C VAL A 122 -0.13 1.74 4.86
N SER A 123 0.59 1.87 5.98
CA SER A 123 1.41 0.82 6.56
C SER A 123 1.80 1.21 8.00
N GLN A 124 2.41 0.30 8.76
CA GLN A 124 3.05 0.66 10.03
C GLN A 124 4.17 1.70 9.82
N GLY A 125 4.32 2.61 10.79
CA GLY A 125 5.22 3.76 10.72
C GLY A 125 6.68 3.39 10.50
N TYR A 126 7.11 2.24 11.03
CA TYR A 126 8.48 1.75 10.80
C TYR A 126 8.74 1.36 9.33
N HIS A 127 7.72 0.99 8.56
CA HIS A 127 7.83 0.53 7.17
C HIS A 127 7.62 1.67 6.15
N LEU A 128 6.84 2.69 6.51
CA LEU A 128 6.51 3.82 5.62
C LEU A 128 7.72 4.54 5.00
N PRO A 129 8.84 4.79 5.72
CA PRO A 129 10.00 5.46 5.11
C PRO A 129 10.53 4.75 3.87
N ARG A 130 10.47 3.41 3.84
CA ARG A 130 10.91 2.60 2.68
C ARG A 130 9.95 2.77 1.50
N ALA A 131 8.65 2.66 1.76
CA ALA A 131 7.62 2.79 0.74
C ALA A 131 7.60 4.22 0.14
N LEU A 132 7.73 5.26 0.97
CA LEU A 132 7.77 6.65 0.53
C LEU A 132 8.99 6.94 -0.35
N PHE A 133 10.15 6.40 0.01
CA PHE A 133 11.36 6.57 -0.78
C PHE A 133 11.20 5.93 -2.17
N LEU A 134 10.67 4.71 -2.23
CA LEU A 134 10.38 4.03 -3.49
C LEU A 134 9.34 4.79 -4.33
N ALA A 135 8.29 5.31 -3.70
CA ALA A 135 7.26 6.08 -4.38
C ALA A 135 7.85 7.32 -5.05
N GLN A 136 8.71 8.05 -4.34
CA GLN A 136 9.42 9.19 -4.92
C GLN A 136 10.30 8.78 -6.11
N ALA A 137 11.04 7.68 -6.00
CA ALA A 137 11.90 7.20 -7.08
C ALA A 137 11.12 6.74 -8.33
N ALA A 138 9.90 6.23 -8.12
CA ALA A 138 8.94 5.89 -9.17
C ALA A 138 8.19 7.11 -9.75
N GLY A 139 8.33 8.29 -9.12
CA GLY A 139 7.65 9.51 -9.55
C GLY A 139 6.18 9.60 -9.09
N ILE A 140 5.83 8.96 -7.97
CA ILE A 140 4.54 9.09 -7.29
C ILE A 140 4.66 10.13 -6.18
N THR A 141 3.79 11.13 -6.17
CA THR A 141 3.65 12.06 -5.05
C THR A 141 2.92 11.37 -3.90
N ALA A 142 3.65 10.98 -2.86
CA ALA A 142 3.10 10.18 -1.77
C ALA A 142 3.27 10.82 -0.39
N LEU A 143 2.24 10.66 0.46
CA LEU A 143 2.31 10.81 1.91
C LEU A 143 2.05 9.46 2.58
N GLY A 144 2.62 9.27 3.77
CA GLY A 144 2.47 8.03 4.54
C GLY A 144 1.45 8.22 5.65
N SER A 145 0.53 7.28 5.83
CA SER A 145 -0.39 7.26 6.96
C SER A 145 -0.10 6.06 7.87
N PRO A 146 0.53 6.29 9.04
CA PRO A 146 0.86 5.21 9.98
C PRO A 146 -0.39 4.48 10.48
N SER A 147 -0.31 3.15 10.52
CA SER A 147 -1.37 2.27 11.04
C SER A 147 -0.94 1.52 12.30
N ASP A 148 -0.20 2.18 13.19
CA ASP A 148 0.28 1.60 14.45
C ASP A 148 -0.83 1.65 15.53
N LEU A 149 -1.97 0.98 15.31
CA LEU A 149 -3.12 1.00 16.23
C LEU A 149 -2.92 0.10 17.45
N ARG A 150 -1.88 -0.74 17.44
CA ARG A 150 -1.54 -1.72 18.47
C ARG A 150 -0.04 -1.69 18.79
N SER A 151 0.31 -2.13 19.99
CA SER A 151 1.72 -2.38 20.36
C SER A 151 2.14 -3.79 19.95
N TYR A 152 3.20 -3.89 19.15
CA TYR A 152 3.71 -5.16 18.66
C TYR A 152 4.98 -5.56 19.43
N ARG A 153 5.00 -6.76 20.04
CA ARG A 153 6.13 -7.22 20.88
C ARG A 153 7.46 -7.36 20.12
N ASP A 154 7.41 -7.64 18.81
CA ASP A 154 8.59 -7.92 17.98
C ASP A 154 9.12 -6.69 17.20
N MET A 155 8.82 -5.49 17.68
CA MET A 155 9.13 -4.23 16.99
C MET A 155 10.62 -4.07 16.64
N VAL A 156 11.53 -4.59 17.47
CA VAL A 156 12.98 -4.56 17.19
C VAL A 156 13.35 -5.41 15.98
N THR A 157 12.79 -6.62 15.87
CA THR A 157 13.04 -7.53 14.75
C THR A 157 12.50 -6.96 13.44
N TYR A 158 11.31 -6.34 13.47
CA TYR A 158 10.76 -5.64 12.31
C TYR A 158 11.64 -4.49 11.86
N GLN A 159 12.14 -3.66 12.79
CA GLN A 159 13.03 -2.55 12.47
C GLN A 159 14.37 -3.01 11.86
N LEU A 160 14.93 -4.12 12.34
CA LEU A 160 16.17 -4.69 11.78
C LEU A 160 15.97 -5.25 10.37
N ARG A 161 14.89 -6.01 10.12
CA ARG A 161 14.53 -6.47 8.78
C ARG A 161 14.37 -5.29 7.83
N GLU A 162 13.70 -4.24 8.28
CA GLU A 162 13.47 -3.04 7.48
C GLU A 162 14.74 -2.25 7.20
N ALA A 163 15.70 -2.23 8.14
CA ALA A 163 17.01 -1.63 7.89
C ALA A 163 17.73 -2.29 6.70
N GLY A 164 17.73 -3.63 6.63
CA GLY A 164 18.28 -4.36 5.48
C GLY A 164 17.50 -4.11 4.20
N ALA A 165 16.16 -4.15 4.28
CA ALA A 165 15.28 -3.92 3.13
C ALA A 165 15.47 -2.52 2.54
N ARG A 166 15.65 -1.47 3.35
CA ARG A 166 15.89 -0.09 2.86
C ARG A 166 17.18 0.04 2.07
N VAL A 167 18.24 -0.66 2.46
CA VAL A 167 19.51 -0.66 1.72
C VAL A 167 19.33 -1.33 0.35
N LYS A 168 18.67 -2.49 0.32
CA LYS A 168 18.37 -3.21 -0.92
C LYS A 168 17.47 -2.36 -1.85
N ASP A 169 16.38 -1.82 -1.31
CA ASP A 169 15.42 -1.01 -2.08
C ASP A 169 16.02 0.32 -2.53
N PHE A 170 17.00 0.88 -1.81
CA PHE A 170 17.78 2.03 -2.29
C PHE A 170 18.55 1.69 -3.58
N ALA A 171 19.19 0.51 -3.64
CA ALA A 171 19.85 0.06 -4.85
C ALA A 171 18.84 -0.16 -5.99
N PHE A 172 17.67 -0.74 -5.69
CA PHE A 172 16.63 -0.99 -6.70
C PHE A 172 16.00 0.31 -7.22
N ALA A 173 15.81 1.32 -6.36
CA ALA A 173 15.35 2.65 -6.79
C ALA A 173 16.30 3.29 -7.82
N TYR A 174 17.60 3.03 -7.70
CA TYR A 174 18.61 3.53 -8.63
C TYR A 174 18.69 2.67 -9.90
N LEU A 175 18.68 1.34 -9.76
CA LEU A 175 18.84 0.39 -10.87
C LEU A 175 17.55 0.18 -11.69
N LYS A 176 16.39 0.45 -11.09
CA LYS A 176 15.05 0.23 -11.65
C LYS A 176 14.91 -1.09 -12.40
N PRO A 177 15.19 -2.25 -11.77
CA PRO A 177 14.94 -3.54 -12.39
C PRO A 177 13.44 -3.64 -12.76
N PRO A 178 13.08 -4.31 -13.87
CA PRO A 178 11.69 -4.47 -14.23
C PRO A 178 10.92 -5.21 -13.13
N ALA A 179 9.67 -4.79 -12.90
CA ALA A 179 8.75 -5.48 -12.00
C ALA A 179 8.53 -6.94 -12.43
N TYR A 180 8.33 -7.83 -11.45
CA TYR A 180 8.26 -9.28 -11.63
C TYR A 180 7.15 -9.71 -12.62
N GLU A 181 6.05 -8.96 -12.66
CA GLU A 181 4.94 -9.20 -13.59
C GLU A 181 4.49 -7.91 -14.27
N THR A 182 4.44 -7.93 -15.60
CA THR A 182 3.86 -6.87 -16.43
C THR A 182 2.50 -7.33 -16.93
N GLY A 183 1.43 -6.81 -16.33
CA GLY A 183 0.05 -7.05 -16.74
C GLY A 183 -0.50 -5.95 -17.67
N PRO A 184 -1.71 -6.11 -18.22
CA PRO A 184 -2.41 -5.01 -18.86
C PRO A 184 -2.63 -3.87 -17.87
N THR A 185 -2.55 -2.63 -18.34
CA THR A 185 -2.77 -1.44 -17.49
C THR A 185 -4.22 -1.39 -17.02
N VAL A 186 -4.43 -1.12 -15.74
CA VAL A 186 -5.75 -0.89 -15.12
C VAL A 186 -5.71 0.47 -14.43
N PRO A 187 -5.83 1.60 -15.17
CA PRO A 187 -5.69 2.93 -14.59
C PRO A 187 -6.67 3.14 -13.45
N ILE A 188 -6.17 3.58 -12.31
CA ILE A 188 -7.03 3.81 -11.16
C ILE A 188 -8.02 4.92 -11.46
N SER A 189 -7.71 5.86 -12.37
CA SER A 189 -8.53 7.01 -12.76
C SER A 189 -9.80 6.69 -13.57
N GLY A 190 -9.96 5.47 -14.09
CA GLY A 190 -11.09 5.10 -14.96
C GLY A 190 -12.48 5.10 -14.30
N THR A 191 -13.52 5.35 -15.09
CA THR A 191 -14.94 5.08 -14.74
C THR A 191 -15.26 3.58 -14.74
N ASP A 192 -14.33 2.77 -15.26
CA ASP A 192 -14.49 1.34 -15.37
C ASP A 192 -14.15 0.72 -14.00
N SER A 193 -15.07 -0.09 -13.49
CA SER A 193 -14.75 -1.00 -12.39
C SER A 193 -13.49 -1.82 -12.75
N PRO A 194 -12.68 -2.24 -11.77
CA PRO A 194 -11.56 -3.15 -12.05
C PRO A 194 -12.07 -4.33 -12.89
N PRO A 195 -11.33 -4.75 -13.94
CA PRO A 195 -11.79 -5.81 -14.83
C PRO A 195 -12.17 -7.02 -13.98
N ALA A 196 -13.31 -7.64 -14.31
CA ALA A 196 -13.70 -8.90 -13.70
C ALA A 196 -12.53 -9.87 -13.82
N LEU A 197 -12.19 -10.53 -12.70
CA LEU A 197 -11.16 -11.57 -12.69
C LEU A 197 -11.45 -12.52 -13.85
N PRO A 198 -10.44 -12.90 -14.66
CA PRO A 198 -10.65 -13.95 -15.64
C PRO A 198 -11.19 -15.18 -14.89
N ALA A 199 -12.31 -15.72 -15.37
CA ALA A 199 -12.77 -17.02 -14.91
C ALA A 199 -11.64 -18.01 -15.19
N GLN A 200 -11.12 -18.64 -14.14
CA GLN A 200 -10.14 -19.70 -14.30
C GLN A 200 -10.88 -21.03 -14.48
N ASP A 201 -10.57 -21.71 -15.58
CA ASP A 201 -10.94 -23.10 -15.88
C ASP A 201 -10.18 -24.09 -14.99
#